data_AF-A0A812SZR8-F1
#
_entry.id   AF-A0A812SZR8-F1
#
_cell.length_a   1.000
_cell.length_b   1.000
_cell.length_c   1.000
_cell.angle_alpha   90.00
_cell.angle_beta   90.00
_cell.angle_gamma   90.00
#
_symmetry.space_group_name_H-M   'P 1'
#
loop_
_entity.id
_entity.type
_entity.pdbx_description
1 polymer ?
#
loop_
_entity_poly.entity_id
_entity_poly.type
_entity_poly.pdbx_seq_one_letter_code
_entity_poly.pdbx_strand_id
1 'polypeptide(L)'
;MIDIDGRDPLLVNATGKVTGVKPSTTNAGYEAPPPKSREERLRDWYAQREKRVVETPVEVARRRENKAEVLEVSASSASSLELRKRGNDLFESKDYEGAVEQYTAAIKKEPSSVLHSNRAAAYMMLGWWDQALRDTKAALRKDPENFKALERQGRIQLARDDLDAAAAVVADLEQRGPKESFEGAERPAAGIRLLRWLVQAARAASTLEECRSVLEHWGSKAELVSPFGLRIRKTLVKSLVEASDALDNPRKIRPALAYNKREAEHGDEIEELTPLALEAVRLTGEILIDFPEDADARYWRGRVLLRLGRHADAEAEFQEGLKLDQDHEKIRNVQKTVDQLEDAKSKANELYKEGHVDQAIALYTEAIDRDPDCVDTRTVASLYYNRSAALRKRGEFEKALEDANMCLALHPKWTKALYRRGILLLECGRYAEALTELKVVQRADPTFDDDLEDWLRRAHHWLSKPKHEHNYYRFMSLPMDASNEDIKKQYRRLCLLWHPDKSGEESESDRARFEELQKAHKFLLDDGLRGDYDFGLWKDRPVRHHTEKRDKVKDSWDDRKPGEEEENVPRHHYNWGDRHLIEDEKVESIYWGDAGCPAWLKEKRKEFQRKRYGEDYA
;
A
#
# COMPACT_ATOMS: atom_id res chain seq x y z
N MET A 1 -13.25 -6.83 35.56
CA MET A 1 -14.25 -6.05 34.80
C MET A 1 -13.52 -4.91 34.15
N ILE A 2 -13.66 -4.83 32.83
CA ILE A 2 -13.10 -3.80 31.95
C ILE A 2 -13.83 -2.51 32.30
N ASP A 3 -13.10 -1.40 32.50
CA ASP A 3 -13.70 -0.08 32.50
C ASP A 3 -13.32 0.61 31.18
N ILE A 4 -14.35 1.01 30.47
CA ILE A 4 -14.41 1.40 29.06
C ILE A 4 -14.79 2.87 29.10
N ASP A 5 -13.82 3.77 29.25
CA ASP A 5 -14.02 5.19 28.93
C ASP A 5 -12.67 5.91 28.87
N GLY A 6 -12.18 6.09 27.64
CA GLY A 6 -10.92 6.78 27.35
C GLY A 6 -10.95 8.26 27.75
N ARG A 7 -10.34 8.57 28.91
CA ARG A 7 -9.88 9.94 29.24
C ARG A 7 -8.48 9.88 29.85
N ASP A 8 -7.61 10.74 29.34
CA ASP A 8 -6.21 10.89 29.75
C ASP A 8 -6.07 11.03 31.28
N PRO A 9 -5.12 10.32 31.91
CA PRO A 9 -4.86 10.50 33.33
C PRO A 9 -4.07 11.79 33.57
N LEU A 10 -4.80 12.86 33.91
CA LEU A 10 -4.24 14.01 34.62
C LEU A 10 -3.66 13.53 35.96
N LEU A 11 -2.38 13.79 36.18
CA LEU A 11 -1.65 13.49 37.43
C LEU A 11 -2.30 14.22 38.63
N VAL A 12 -2.93 13.47 39.52
CA VAL A 12 -3.41 13.94 40.84
C VAL A 12 -2.57 13.27 41.92
N ASN A 13 -1.99 14.06 42.83
CA ASN A 13 -1.27 13.54 44.00
C ASN A 13 -2.18 13.48 45.25
N ALA A 14 -1.74 12.70 46.24
CA ALA A 14 -2.55 12.06 47.28
C ALA A 14 -3.16 12.96 48.38
N THR A 15 -3.41 14.25 48.15
CA THR A 15 -4.08 15.13 49.13
C THR A 15 -5.16 16.05 48.57
N GLY A 16 -5.62 15.83 47.33
CA GLY A 16 -6.90 16.38 46.86
C GLY A 16 -7.01 17.91 46.83
N LYS A 17 -5.93 18.64 46.52
CA LYS A 17 -5.98 20.09 46.23
C LYS A 17 -5.44 20.39 44.83
N VAL A 18 -6.27 21.04 44.01
CA VAL A 18 -5.88 21.63 42.73
C VAL A 18 -5.05 22.89 43.02
N THR A 19 -3.74 22.84 42.82
CA THR A 19 -2.89 24.03 42.91
C THR A 19 -2.61 24.56 41.51
N GLY A 20 -3.18 25.72 41.19
CA GLY A 20 -2.83 26.50 40.01
C GLY A 20 -1.37 26.93 40.07
N VAL A 21 -0.61 26.57 39.03
CA VAL A 21 0.77 27.03 38.85
C VAL A 21 0.73 28.45 38.28
N LYS A 22 1.29 29.41 39.03
CA LYS A 22 1.62 30.76 38.53
C LYS A 22 2.80 30.67 37.56
N PRO A 23 2.83 31.49 36.49
CA PRO A 23 3.90 31.45 35.49
C PRO A 23 5.16 32.13 36.02
N SER A 24 6.31 31.43 35.98
CA SER A 24 7.62 32.04 36.19
C SER A 24 8.32 32.30 34.84
N THR A 25 8.35 33.57 34.45
CA THR A 25 9.44 34.30 33.78
C THR A 25 10.40 33.52 32.87
N THR A 26 10.16 33.67 31.56
CA THR A 26 11.13 33.99 30.49
C THR A 26 12.51 33.32 30.52
N ASN A 27 12.68 32.34 29.63
CA ASN A 27 13.92 32.22 28.86
C ASN A 27 13.58 32.62 27.41
N ALA A 28 14.12 33.75 26.96
CA ALA A 28 13.91 34.27 25.63
C ALA A 28 14.71 33.47 24.60
N GLY A 29 14.08 33.12 23.48
CA GLY A 29 14.77 32.96 22.19
C GLY A 29 15.24 31.57 21.77
N TYR A 30 14.45 30.52 21.98
CA TYR A 30 14.58 29.28 21.20
C TYR A 30 13.21 28.78 20.74
N GLU A 31 12.76 29.24 19.58
CA GLU A 31 11.68 28.58 18.85
C GLU A 31 12.27 27.31 18.21
N ALA A 32 11.81 26.14 18.66
CA ALA A 32 12.15 24.90 17.98
C ALA A 32 11.69 25.00 16.52
N PRO A 33 12.53 24.66 15.53
CA PRO A 33 12.12 24.70 14.14
C PRO A 33 10.91 23.78 13.93
N PRO A 34 9.99 24.14 13.01
CA PRO A 34 8.84 23.31 12.71
C PRO A 34 9.28 21.88 12.35
N PRO A 35 8.47 20.85 12.70
CA PRO A 35 8.81 19.47 12.40
C PRO A 35 9.07 19.30 10.90
N LYS A 36 10.25 18.77 10.57
CA LYS A 36 10.71 18.58 9.18
C LYS A 36 9.71 17.76 8.37
N SER A 37 9.47 18.19 7.14
CA SER A 37 8.66 17.43 6.18
C SER A 37 9.25 16.04 5.94
N ARG A 38 8.42 15.11 5.43
CA ARG A 38 8.81 13.72 5.16
C ARG A 38 10.02 13.64 4.21
N GLU A 39 10.09 14.52 3.23
CA GLU A 39 11.16 14.56 2.22
C GLU A 39 12.48 15.12 2.79
N GLU A 40 12.41 16.10 3.69
CA GLU A 40 13.58 16.65 4.38
C GLU A 40 14.20 15.64 5.34
N ARG A 41 13.37 14.86 6.06
CA ARG A 41 13.86 13.78 6.92
C ARG A 41 14.60 12.69 6.12
N LEU A 42 14.11 12.37 4.93
CA LEU A 42 14.75 11.41 4.02
C LEU A 42 16.05 11.96 3.43
N ARG A 43 16.11 13.23 3.02
CA ARG A 43 17.37 13.85 2.53
C ARG A 43 18.43 13.93 3.62
N ASP A 44 18.05 14.35 4.83
CA ASP A 44 18.97 14.40 5.97
C ASP A 44 19.53 13.02 6.30
N TRP A 45 18.71 11.97 6.15
CA TRP A 45 19.12 10.60 6.34
C TRP A 45 20.17 10.14 5.30
N TYR A 46 19.97 10.46 4.01
CA TYR A 46 20.98 10.19 2.98
C TYR A 46 22.27 11.00 3.18
N ALA A 47 22.17 12.27 3.54
CA ALA A 47 23.31 13.14 3.79
C ALA A 47 24.13 12.75 5.04
N GLN A 48 23.47 12.21 6.08
CA GLN A 48 24.16 11.68 7.27
C GLN A 48 24.88 10.36 6.98
N ARG A 49 24.34 9.54 6.06
CA ARG A 49 24.96 8.30 5.61
C ARG A 49 26.25 8.56 4.83
N GLU A 50 26.30 9.59 3.99
CA GLU A 50 27.51 9.98 3.24
C GLU A 50 28.60 10.62 4.12
N LYS A 51 28.24 11.23 5.25
CA LYS A 51 29.17 11.92 6.17
C LYS A 51 29.82 11.02 7.21
N ARG A 52 29.45 9.74 7.30
CA ARG A 52 30.17 8.77 8.15
C ARG A 52 31.53 8.49 7.51
N VAL A 53 32.55 9.23 7.96
CA VAL A 53 33.94 8.84 7.76
C VAL A 53 34.11 7.46 8.40
N VAL A 54 34.29 6.44 7.58
CA VAL A 54 34.66 5.11 8.04
C VAL A 54 36.09 5.22 8.55
N GLU A 55 36.25 5.29 9.87
CA GLU A 55 37.58 5.13 10.49
C GLU A 55 38.16 3.80 10.00
N THR A 56 39.43 3.81 9.56
CA THR A 56 40.03 2.58 9.04
C THR A 56 40.16 1.56 10.17
N PRO A 57 40.04 0.25 9.89
CA PRO A 57 40.21 -0.80 10.90
C PRO A 57 41.53 -0.69 11.68
N VAL A 58 42.57 -0.12 11.07
CA VAL A 58 43.90 0.07 11.65
C VAL A 58 43.92 1.20 12.69
N GLU A 59 43.26 2.33 12.44
CA GLU A 59 43.15 3.42 13.40
C GLU A 59 42.31 3.03 14.62
N VAL A 60 41.23 2.28 14.39
CA VAL A 60 40.39 1.73 15.46
C VAL A 60 41.19 0.72 16.31
N ALA A 61 41.99 -0.13 15.68
CA ALA A 61 42.84 -1.10 16.38
C ALA A 61 43.93 -0.43 17.23
N ARG A 62 44.65 0.56 16.68
CA ARG A 62 45.74 1.25 17.41
C ARG A 62 45.24 2.03 18.62
N ARG A 63 44.06 2.64 18.51
CA ARG A 63 43.42 3.34 19.64
C ARG A 63 42.96 2.37 20.72
N ARG A 64 42.45 1.19 20.33
CA ARG A 64 42.07 0.11 21.25
C ARG A 64 43.28 -0.45 21.99
N GLU A 65 44.40 -0.69 21.29
CA GLU A 65 45.66 -1.15 21.91
C GLU A 65 46.19 -0.15 22.94
N ASN A 66 46.30 1.13 22.57
CA ASN A 66 46.77 2.17 23.50
C ASN A 66 45.83 2.35 24.71
N LYS A 67 44.51 2.19 24.52
CA LYS A 67 43.53 2.26 25.62
C LYS A 67 43.63 1.03 26.54
N ALA A 68 43.83 -0.16 25.96
CA ALA A 68 43.97 -1.41 26.69
C ALA A 68 45.25 -1.42 27.55
N GLU A 69 46.38 -0.94 27.00
CA GLU A 69 47.67 -0.90 27.71
C GLU A 69 47.63 0.02 28.94
N VAL A 70 46.99 1.20 28.82
CA VAL A 70 46.79 2.14 29.93
C VAL A 70 45.86 1.56 31.01
N LEU A 71 44.82 0.83 30.61
CA LEU A 71 43.88 0.19 31.54
C LEU A 71 44.51 -1.01 32.27
N GLU A 72 45.38 -1.76 31.60
CA GLU A 72 46.03 -2.96 32.14
C GLU A 72 47.07 -2.62 33.21
N VAL A 73 47.90 -1.58 32.99
CA VAL A 73 48.85 -1.06 33.98
C VAL A 73 48.13 -0.54 35.23
N SER A 74 47.01 0.17 35.04
CA SER A 74 46.16 0.72 36.10
C SER A 74 45.37 -0.34 36.88
N ALA A 75 45.14 -1.52 36.30
CA ALA A 75 44.40 -2.61 36.94
C ALA A 75 45.27 -3.52 37.83
N SER A 76 46.59 -3.57 37.59
CA SER A 76 47.49 -4.44 38.36
C SER A 76 47.59 -4.05 39.84
N SER A 77 47.58 -2.74 40.17
CA SER A 77 47.66 -2.23 41.55
C SER A 77 46.30 -1.99 42.24
N ALA A 78 45.20 -1.87 41.50
CA ALA A 78 43.89 -1.49 42.03
C ALA A 78 43.17 -2.62 42.79
N SER A 79 42.47 -2.33 43.89
CA SER A 79 41.68 -3.33 44.62
C SER A 79 40.45 -3.81 43.82
N SER A 80 39.89 -4.98 44.16
CA SER A 80 38.65 -5.49 43.52
C SER A 80 37.49 -4.48 43.61
N LEU A 81 37.39 -3.75 44.73
CA LEU A 81 36.38 -2.72 44.95
C LEU A 81 36.57 -1.50 44.04
N GLU A 82 37.81 -1.07 43.81
CA GLU A 82 38.14 0.04 42.90
C GLU A 82 37.86 -0.33 41.44
N LEU A 83 38.23 -1.54 41.03
CA LEU A 83 37.92 -2.07 39.70
C LEU A 83 36.41 -2.15 39.48
N ARG A 84 35.65 -2.57 40.50
CA ARG A 84 34.18 -2.55 40.45
C ARG A 84 33.61 -1.15 40.25
N LYS A 85 34.13 -0.15 40.98
CA LYS A 85 33.70 1.25 40.84
C LYS A 85 33.99 1.77 39.43
N ARG A 86 35.21 1.59 38.94
CA ARG A 86 35.58 1.96 37.55
C ARG A 86 34.67 1.29 36.52
N GLY A 87 34.36 0.01 36.71
CA GLY A 87 33.42 -0.70 35.84
C GLY A 87 32.01 -0.10 35.85
N ASN A 88 31.52 0.32 37.03
CA ASN A 88 30.23 1.01 37.13
C ASN A 88 30.26 2.39 36.45
N ASP A 89 31.33 3.18 36.63
CA ASP A 89 31.47 4.50 36.00
C ASP A 89 31.52 4.37 34.46
N LEU A 90 32.21 3.34 33.95
CA LEU A 90 32.24 2.99 32.52
C LEU A 90 30.87 2.54 32.01
N PHE A 91 30.16 1.76 32.82
CA PHE A 91 28.80 1.33 32.50
C PHE A 91 27.83 2.52 32.41
N GLU A 92 27.91 3.48 33.33
CA GLU A 92 27.11 4.71 33.33
C GLU A 92 27.45 5.63 32.15
N SER A 93 28.73 5.68 31.75
CA SER A 93 29.17 6.39 30.55
C SER A 93 28.91 5.65 29.23
N LYS A 94 28.23 4.49 29.29
CA LYS A 94 27.87 3.62 28.14
C LYS A 94 29.05 2.96 27.43
N ASP A 95 30.24 2.98 28.04
CA ASP A 95 31.39 2.20 27.59
C ASP A 95 31.30 0.76 28.13
N TYR A 96 30.42 -0.03 27.53
CA TYR A 96 30.13 -1.39 28.02
C TYR A 96 31.30 -2.35 27.80
N GLU A 97 32.09 -2.17 26.75
CA GLU A 97 33.31 -2.96 26.49
C GLU A 97 34.34 -2.72 27.60
N GLY A 98 34.63 -1.45 27.92
CA GLY A 98 35.52 -1.09 29.03
C GLY A 98 34.98 -1.55 30.39
N ALA A 99 33.65 -1.47 30.61
CA ALA A 99 33.04 -1.98 31.82
C ALA A 99 33.25 -3.51 31.98
N VAL A 100 33.10 -4.28 30.89
CA VAL A 100 33.38 -5.73 30.87
C VAL A 100 34.82 -6.03 31.28
N GLU A 101 35.79 -5.27 30.77
CA GLU A 101 37.21 -5.45 31.11
C GLU A 101 37.46 -5.21 32.60
N GLN A 102 36.97 -4.09 33.15
CA GLN A 102 37.15 -3.76 34.56
C GLN A 102 36.45 -4.75 35.49
N TYR A 103 35.23 -5.19 35.16
CA TYR A 103 34.56 -6.25 35.91
C TYR A 103 35.30 -7.58 35.80
N THR A 104 35.88 -7.92 34.65
CA THR A 104 36.68 -9.13 34.48
C THR A 104 37.94 -9.10 35.32
N ALA A 105 38.63 -7.95 35.37
CA ALA A 105 39.77 -7.75 36.27
C ALA A 105 39.37 -7.86 37.75
N ALA A 106 38.23 -7.28 38.14
CA ALA A 106 37.70 -7.39 39.50
C ALA A 106 37.37 -8.85 39.87
N ILE A 107 36.74 -9.60 38.97
CA ILE A 107 36.40 -11.02 39.15
C ILE A 107 37.66 -11.88 39.31
N LYS A 108 38.74 -11.59 38.57
CA LYS A 108 40.02 -12.30 38.73
C LYS A 108 40.61 -12.13 40.13
N LYS A 109 40.43 -10.96 40.77
CA LYS A 109 40.90 -10.69 42.13
C LYS A 109 39.98 -11.30 43.18
N GLU A 110 38.68 -11.03 43.09
CA GLU A 110 37.70 -11.53 44.05
C GLU A 110 36.37 -11.86 43.35
N PRO A 111 36.13 -13.14 42.99
CA PRO A 111 34.91 -13.52 42.29
C PRO A 111 33.67 -13.47 43.20
N SER A 112 32.76 -12.52 42.94
CA SER A 112 31.51 -12.34 43.70
C SER A 112 30.26 -12.44 42.82
N SER A 113 29.12 -12.80 43.44
CA SER A 113 27.83 -12.85 42.73
C SER A 113 27.47 -11.49 42.11
N VAL A 114 27.71 -10.40 42.84
CA VAL A 114 27.44 -9.02 42.37
C VAL A 114 28.26 -8.69 41.12
N LEU A 115 29.56 -9.05 41.08
CA LEU A 115 30.42 -8.76 39.94
C LEU A 115 30.01 -9.52 38.68
N HIS A 116 29.71 -10.82 38.81
CA HIS A 116 29.16 -11.59 37.68
C HIS A 116 27.83 -11.01 37.20
N SER A 117 26.96 -10.60 38.11
CA SER A 117 25.67 -9.97 37.75
C SER A 117 25.85 -8.62 37.05
N ASN A 118 26.82 -7.79 37.47
CA ASN A 118 27.12 -6.50 36.82
C ASN A 118 27.78 -6.69 35.44
N ARG A 119 28.69 -7.66 35.29
CA ARG A 119 29.27 -8.00 33.99
C ARG A 119 28.23 -8.59 33.04
N ALA A 120 27.29 -9.40 33.53
CA ALA A 120 26.14 -9.85 32.75
C ALA A 120 25.32 -8.67 32.22
N ALA A 121 25.10 -7.63 33.02
CA ALA A 121 24.41 -6.42 32.56
C ALA A 121 25.17 -5.71 31.42
N ALA A 122 26.50 -5.62 31.50
CA ALA A 122 27.33 -5.07 30.43
C ALA A 122 27.25 -5.92 29.15
N TYR A 123 27.29 -7.25 29.28
CA TYR A 123 27.08 -8.16 28.15
C TYR A 123 25.68 -8.04 27.52
N MET A 124 24.63 -7.83 28.33
CA MET A 124 23.29 -7.56 27.82
C MET A 124 23.25 -6.29 26.96
N MET A 125 23.92 -5.21 27.40
CA MET A 125 23.99 -3.96 26.63
C MET A 125 24.79 -4.10 25.33
N LEU A 126 25.71 -5.07 25.27
CA LEU A 126 26.46 -5.44 24.06
C LEU A 126 25.74 -6.46 23.15
N GLY A 127 24.59 -6.99 23.58
CA GLY A 127 23.87 -8.06 22.87
C GLY A 127 24.55 -9.44 22.95
N TRP A 128 25.52 -9.62 23.86
CA TRP A 128 26.27 -10.86 24.05
C TRP A 128 25.52 -11.81 25.00
N TRP A 129 24.36 -12.30 24.54
CA TRP A 129 23.38 -13.02 25.37
C TRP A 129 23.91 -14.31 25.97
N ASP A 130 24.76 -15.05 25.28
CA ASP A 130 25.35 -16.30 25.80
C ASP A 130 26.32 -16.04 26.95
N GLN A 131 27.20 -15.04 26.81
CA GLN A 131 28.11 -14.62 27.87
C GLN A 131 27.33 -14.09 29.06
N ALA A 132 26.32 -13.26 28.81
CA ALA A 132 25.43 -12.74 29.85
C ALA A 132 24.74 -13.88 30.62
N LEU A 133 24.21 -14.90 29.91
CA LEU A 133 23.55 -16.06 30.53
C LEU A 133 24.51 -16.90 31.36
N ARG A 134 25.76 -17.08 30.91
CA ARG A 134 26.79 -17.79 31.69
C ARG A 134 27.09 -17.04 33.00
N ASP A 135 27.19 -15.72 32.94
CA ASP A 135 27.48 -14.91 34.11
C ASP A 135 26.30 -14.81 35.09
N THR A 136 25.05 -14.74 34.61
CA THR A 136 23.90 -14.82 35.51
C THR A 136 23.84 -16.19 36.21
N LYS A 137 24.07 -17.30 35.48
CA LYS A 137 24.21 -18.63 36.08
C LYS A 137 25.36 -18.69 37.10
N ALA A 138 26.50 -18.06 36.81
CA ALA A 138 27.63 -18.00 37.74
C ALA A 138 27.32 -17.17 39.00
N ALA A 139 26.62 -16.05 38.85
CA ALA A 139 26.14 -15.24 39.96
C ALA A 139 25.20 -16.05 40.87
N LEU A 140 24.24 -16.77 40.28
CA LEU A 140 23.25 -17.56 41.01
C LEU A 140 23.82 -18.82 41.66
N ARG A 141 24.89 -19.40 41.12
CA ARG A 141 25.64 -20.47 41.81
C ARG A 141 26.32 -19.96 43.09
N LYS A 142 26.76 -18.69 43.11
CA LYS A 142 27.44 -18.08 44.27
C LYS A 142 26.45 -17.55 45.30
N ASP A 143 25.38 -16.93 44.83
CA ASP A 143 24.30 -16.41 45.65
C ASP A 143 22.98 -16.70 44.93
N PRO A 144 22.30 -17.80 45.28
CA PRO A 144 21.00 -18.15 44.71
C PRO A 144 19.96 -17.05 44.92
N GLU A 145 20.10 -16.21 45.96
CA GLU A 145 19.16 -15.17 46.33
C GLU A 145 19.41 -13.83 45.60
N ASN A 146 20.39 -13.79 44.69
CA ASN A 146 20.68 -12.59 43.90
C ASN A 146 19.55 -12.30 42.90
N PHE A 147 18.55 -11.56 43.39
CA PHE A 147 17.35 -11.20 42.64
C PHE A 147 17.66 -10.47 41.34
N LYS A 148 18.67 -9.59 41.32
CA LYS A 148 19.10 -8.88 40.10
C LYS A 148 19.65 -9.85 39.04
N ALA A 149 20.35 -10.90 39.45
CA ALA A 149 20.86 -11.92 38.53
C ALA A 149 19.73 -12.77 37.94
N LEU A 150 18.71 -13.14 38.74
CA LEU A 150 17.50 -13.82 38.26
C LEU A 150 16.70 -12.95 37.28
N GLU A 151 16.45 -11.69 37.62
CA GLU A 151 15.74 -10.75 36.74
C GLU A 151 16.48 -10.60 35.39
N ARG A 152 17.80 -10.41 35.44
CA ARG A 152 18.65 -10.36 34.25
C ARG A 152 18.58 -11.67 33.46
N GLN A 153 18.60 -12.84 34.12
CA GLN A 153 18.46 -14.13 33.45
C GLN A 153 17.12 -14.23 32.71
N GLY A 154 16.02 -13.80 33.31
CA GLY A 154 14.70 -13.78 32.66
C GLY A 154 14.71 -12.90 31.41
N ARG A 155 15.27 -11.68 31.50
CA ARG A 155 15.45 -10.77 30.36
C ARG A 155 16.34 -11.35 29.26
N ILE A 156 17.42 -12.06 29.63
CA ILE A 156 18.32 -12.71 28.67
C ILE A 156 17.61 -13.86 27.96
N GLN A 157 16.83 -14.68 28.67
CA GLN A 157 16.07 -15.78 28.05
C GLN A 157 14.98 -15.23 27.10
N LEU A 158 14.31 -14.15 27.49
CA LEU A 158 13.44 -13.39 26.59
C LEU A 158 14.18 -12.92 25.34
N ALA A 159 15.35 -12.29 25.51
CA ALA A 159 16.18 -11.83 24.41
C ALA A 159 16.73 -12.98 23.54
N ARG A 160 16.66 -14.25 23.97
CA ARG A 160 17.05 -15.41 23.17
C ARG A 160 15.87 -16.10 22.48
N ASP A 161 14.67 -15.55 22.62
CA ASP A 161 13.41 -16.16 22.19
C ASP A 161 13.09 -17.51 22.87
N ASP A 162 13.72 -17.80 24.02
CA ASP A 162 13.41 -18.96 24.84
C ASP A 162 12.31 -18.60 25.86
N LEU A 163 11.07 -18.52 25.35
CA LEU A 163 9.91 -18.09 26.14
C LEU A 163 9.57 -19.06 27.27
N ASP A 164 9.94 -20.34 27.16
CA ASP A 164 9.71 -21.34 28.20
C ASP A 164 10.70 -21.19 29.34
N ALA A 165 11.99 -21.01 29.02
CA ALA A 165 12.97 -20.73 30.06
C ALA A 165 12.74 -19.36 30.71
N ALA A 166 12.28 -18.35 29.94
CA ALA A 166 11.86 -17.07 30.50
C ALA A 166 10.68 -17.22 31.47
N ALA A 167 9.65 -17.98 31.08
CA ALA A 167 8.50 -18.27 31.94
C ALA A 167 8.91 -19.01 33.21
N ALA A 168 9.84 -19.97 33.12
CA ALA A 168 10.36 -20.69 34.28
C ALA A 168 11.09 -19.75 35.25
N VAL A 169 11.91 -18.81 34.74
CA VAL A 169 12.58 -17.81 35.58
C VAL A 169 11.58 -16.85 36.22
N VAL A 170 10.52 -16.47 35.50
CA VAL A 170 9.41 -15.65 36.05
C VAL A 170 8.70 -16.39 37.19
N ALA A 171 8.38 -17.67 37.00
CA ALA A 171 7.77 -18.50 38.05
C ALA A 171 8.69 -18.63 39.28
N ASP A 172 10.00 -18.80 39.07
CA ASP A 172 11.00 -18.87 40.14
C ASP A 172 11.12 -17.54 40.92
N LEU A 173 11.15 -16.40 40.20
CA LEU A 173 11.13 -15.06 40.79
C LEU A 173 9.89 -14.81 41.66
N GLU A 174 8.74 -15.33 41.24
CA GLU A 174 7.47 -15.18 41.95
C GLU A 174 7.36 -16.06 43.18
N GLN A 175 7.87 -17.30 43.10
CA GLN A 175 7.93 -18.21 44.25
C GLN A 175 8.86 -17.69 45.35
N ARG A 176 9.99 -17.08 44.99
CA ARG A 176 10.95 -16.54 45.97
C ARG A 176 10.45 -15.30 46.69
N GLY A 177 9.50 -14.58 46.08
CA GLY A 177 8.87 -13.38 46.63
C GLY A 177 9.83 -12.20 46.85
N PRO A 178 9.34 -10.95 46.95
CA PRO A 178 10.12 -9.88 47.54
C PRO A 178 10.31 -10.18 49.03
N LYS A 179 11.53 -10.52 49.47
CA LYS A 179 11.83 -10.62 50.91
C LYS A 179 11.70 -9.25 51.55
N GLU A 180 10.73 -9.12 52.45
CA GLU A 180 10.45 -7.93 53.25
C GLU A 180 11.69 -7.46 54.01
N SER A 181 12.10 -6.22 53.78
CA SER A 181 12.69 -5.36 54.82
C SER A 181 12.75 -3.90 54.34
N PHE A 182 11.61 -3.29 54.03
CA PHE A 182 11.38 -1.85 54.15
C PHE A 182 9.86 -1.61 53.98
N GLU A 183 9.24 -0.90 54.92
CA GLU A 183 7.79 -0.69 55.00
C GLU A 183 7.19 -0.18 53.67
N GLY A 184 6.13 -0.85 53.17
CA GLY A 184 5.30 -0.36 52.06
C GLY A 184 5.15 -1.25 50.81
N ALA A 185 5.46 -2.55 50.85
CA ALA A 185 5.47 -3.41 49.67
C ALA A 185 4.24 -4.34 49.54
N GLU A 186 3.11 -3.84 49.05
CA GLU A 186 1.95 -4.67 48.63
C GLU A 186 2.00 -5.15 47.16
N ARG A 187 3.16 -5.10 46.49
CA ARG A 187 3.24 -5.32 45.04
C ARG A 187 4.51 -6.07 44.64
N PRO A 188 4.46 -7.07 43.72
CA PRO A 188 5.68 -7.62 43.14
C PRO A 188 6.50 -6.49 42.53
N ALA A 189 7.83 -6.52 42.71
CA ALA A 189 8.75 -5.54 42.16
C ALA A 189 8.39 -5.30 40.68
N ALA A 190 8.30 -4.03 40.26
CA ALA A 190 7.78 -3.67 38.94
C ALA A 190 8.42 -4.46 37.77
N GLY A 191 9.69 -4.86 37.93
CA GLY A 191 10.41 -5.72 36.98
C GLY A 191 9.82 -7.12 36.79
N ILE A 192 9.31 -7.80 37.83
CA ILE A 192 8.68 -9.13 37.69
C ILE A 192 7.38 -9.01 36.89
N ARG A 193 6.55 -8.01 37.21
CA ARG A 193 5.29 -7.79 36.49
C ARG A 193 5.52 -7.50 35.02
N LEU A 194 6.52 -6.67 34.72
CA LEU A 194 6.93 -6.39 33.35
C LEU A 194 7.42 -7.66 32.65
N LEU A 195 8.29 -8.45 33.27
CA LEU A 195 8.78 -9.72 32.70
C LEU A 195 7.66 -10.72 32.44
N ARG A 196 6.75 -10.93 33.41
CA ARG A 196 5.58 -11.80 33.25
C ARG A 196 4.70 -11.32 32.09
N TRP A 197 4.38 -10.03 32.08
CA TRP A 197 3.56 -9.44 31.03
C TRP A 197 4.23 -9.59 29.66
N LEU A 198 5.54 -9.34 29.54
CA LEU A 198 6.28 -9.52 28.30
C LEU A 198 6.24 -10.97 27.81
N VAL A 199 6.46 -11.97 28.67
CA VAL A 199 6.38 -13.40 28.29
C VAL A 199 4.97 -13.76 27.83
N GLN A 200 3.94 -13.31 28.55
CA GLN A 200 2.55 -13.61 28.20
C GLN A 200 2.14 -12.93 26.89
N ALA A 201 2.48 -11.65 26.74
CA ALA A 201 2.17 -10.87 25.56
C ALA A 201 2.95 -11.38 24.33
N ALA A 202 4.21 -11.81 24.49
CA ALA A 202 4.99 -12.50 23.45
C ALA A 202 4.29 -13.73 22.87
N ARG A 203 3.67 -14.53 23.76
CA ARG A 203 2.95 -15.75 23.39
C ARG A 203 1.61 -15.46 22.76
N ALA A 204 0.96 -14.38 23.20
CA ALA A 204 -0.38 -14.00 22.76
C ALA A 204 -0.41 -13.11 21.52
N ALA A 205 0.68 -12.37 21.21
CA ALA A 205 0.75 -11.42 20.10
C ALA A 205 0.52 -12.11 18.75
N SER A 206 -0.73 -12.09 18.32
CA SER A 206 -1.21 -12.72 17.09
C SER A 206 -1.99 -11.75 16.21
N THR A 207 -2.45 -10.65 16.80
CA THR A 207 -3.15 -9.57 16.10
C THR A 207 -2.30 -8.31 15.96
N LEU A 208 -2.70 -7.44 15.04
CA LEU A 208 -2.06 -6.13 14.82
C LEU A 208 -2.06 -5.27 16.09
N GLU A 209 -3.22 -5.19 16.77
CA GLU A 209 -3.41 -4.39 17.97
C GLU A 209 -2.57 -4.90 19.14
N GLU A 210 -2.52 -6.23 19.34
CA GLU A 210 -1.67 -6.83 20.36
C GLU A 210 -0.18 -6.56 20.08
N CYS A 211 0.27 -6.71 18.83
CA CYS A 211 1.65 -6.43 18.46
C CYS A 211 2.01 -4.95 18.72
N ARG A 212 1.13 -4.01 18.34
CA ARG A 212 1.32 -2.58 18.59
C ARG A 212 1.36 -2.27 20.09
N SER A 213 0.41 -2.81 20.85
CA SER A 213 0.38 -2.67 22.30
C SER A 213 1.68 -3.16 22.93
N VAL A 214 2.20 -4.31 22.51
CA VAL A 214 3.50 -4.82 23.00
C VAL A 214 4.65 -3.86 22.70
N LEU A 215 4.70 -3.32 21.48
CA LEU A 215 5.76 -2.40 21.05
C LEU A 215 5.69 -1.02 21.73
N GLU A 216 4.49 -0.50 22.02
CA GLU A 216 4.32 0.78 22.72
C GLU A 216 4.91 0.76 24.14
N HIS A 217 4.95 -0.41 24.78
CA HIS A 217 5.58 -0.58 26.09
C HIS A 217 7.12 -0.61 26.00
N TRP A 218 7.70 -0.67 24.80
CA TRP A 218 9.14 -0.55 24.57
C TRP A 218 9.53 0.86 24.15
N GLY A 219 10.25 1.54 25.03
CA GLY A 219 10.74 2.89 24.78
C GLY A 219 12.17 2.95 24.24
N SER A 220 12.94 1.85 24.29
CA SER A 220 14.37 1.87 23.98
C SER A 220 14.73 1.16 22.68
N LYS A 221 15.67 1.74 21.91
CA LYS A 221 16.21 1.12 20.69
C LYS A 221 16.82 -0.27 20.97
N ALA A 222 17.42 -0.46 22.14
CA ALA A 222 18.01 -1.73 22.56
C ALA A 222 16.98 -2.87 22.65
N GLU A 223 15.75 -2.57 23.09
CA GLU A 223 14.67 -3.57 23.17
C GLU A 223 14.14 -3.92 21.78
N LEU A 224 14.02 -2.94 20.88
CA LEU A 224 13.59 -3.17 19.50
C LEU A 224 14.59 -4.04 18.71
N VAL A 225 15.89 -3.86 18.93
CA VAL A 225 16.96 -4.69 18.32
C VAL A 225 17.26 -5.98 19.09
N SER A 226 16.48 -6.30 20.12
CA SER A 226 16.57 -7.64 20.72
C SER A 226 15.92 -8.68 19.79
N PRO A 227 16.29 -9.97 19.85
CA PRO A 227 15.62 -11.03 19.09
C PRO A 227 14.10 -11.09 19.34
N PHE A 228 13.64 -10.73 20.54
CA PHE A 228 12.22 -10.61 20.83
C PHE A 228 11.58 -9.39 20.14
N GLY A 229 12.26 -8.25 20.19
CA GLY A 229 11.88 -7.05 19.44
C GLY A 229 11.74 -7.31 17.96
N LEU A 230 12.72 -8.02 17.39
CA LEU A 230 12.68 -8.49 16.01
C LEU A 230 11.49 -9.42 15.76
N ARG A 231 11.24 -10.41 16.62
CA ARG A 231 10.10 -11.33 16.49
C ARG A 231 8.77 -10.58 16.47
N ILE A 232 8.50 -9.71 17.43
CA ILE A 232 7.23 -8.94 17.47
C ILE A 232 7.11 -8.01 16.27
N ARG A 233 8.19 -7.33 15.86
CA ARG A 233 8.18 -6.51 14.64
C ARG A 233 7.88 -7.33 13.39
N LYS A 234 8.44 -8.55 13.25
CA LYS A 234 8.14 -9.47 12.14
C LYS A 234 6.70 -9.96 12.17
N THR A 235 6.16 -10.27 13.36
CA THR A 235 4.74 -10.63 13.51
C THR A 235 3.83 -9.44 13.14
N LEU A 236 4.17 -8.23 13.57
CA LEU A 236 3.44 -7.02 13.20
C LEU A 236 3.43 -6.82 11.67
N VAL A 237 4.58 -6.96 11.03
CA VAL A 237 4.71 -6.91 9.57
C VAL A 237 3.81 -7.96 8.93
N LYS A 238 3.88 -9.22 9.37
CA LYS A 238 3.00 -10.29 8.87
C LYS A 238 1.53 -9.91 9.00
N SER A 239 1.07 -9.46 10.17
CA SER A 239 -0.33 -9.05 10.39
C SER A 239 -0.73 -7.88 9.50
N LEU A 240 0.16 -6.93 9.24
CA LEU A 240 -0.09 -5.82 8.30
C LEU A 240 -0.25 -6.33 6.86
N VAL A 241 0.62 -7.25 6.42
CA VAL A 241 0.52 -7.85 5.08
C VAL A 241 -0.78 -8.62 4.94
N GLU A 242 -1.10 -9.50 5.89
CA GLU A 242 -2.32 -10.31 5.85
C GLU A 242 -3.59 -9.47 5.92
N ALA A 243 -3.60 -8.39 6.72
CA ALA A 243 -4.71 -7.43 6.75
C ALA A 243 -4.86 -6.68 5.41
N SER A 244 -3.74 -6.28 4.80
CA SER A 244 -3.74 -5.69 3.46
C SER A 244 -4.28 -6.67 2.42
N ASP A 245 -3.83 -7.93 2.44
CA ASP A 245 -4.28 -8.97 1.51
C ASP A 245 -5.79 -9.24 1.66
N ALA A 246 -6.33 -9.20 2.89
CA ALA A 246 -7.75 -9.42 3.16
C ALA A 246 -8.66 -8.29 2.66
N LEU A 247 -8.24 -7.03 2.81
CA LEU A 247 -8.98 -5.85 2.32
C LEU A 247 -9.11 -5.81 0.80
N ASP A 248 -8.28 -6.58 0.12
CA ASP A 248 -8.10 -6.49 -1.31
C ASP A 248 -8.39 -7.76 -2.08
N ASN A 249 -8.51 -8.89 -1.39
CA ASN A 249 -8.80 -10.16 -2.04
C ASN A 249 -10.25 -10.13 -2.55
N PRO A 250 -10.46 -10.04 -3.88
CA PRO A 250 -11.78 -9.81 -4.42
C PRO A 250 -12.63 -11.10 -4.43
N ARG A 251 -12.07 -12.26 -4.02
CA ARG A 251 -12.82 -13.49 -3.69
C ARG A 251 -13.32 -13.50 -2.25
N LYS A 252 -12.59 -12.86 -1.33
CA LYS A 252 -13.02 -12.62 0.06
C LYS A 252 -13.96 -11.40 0.15
N ILE A 253 -13.88 -10.50 -0.82
CA ILE A 253 -14.78 -9.37 -1.04
C ILE A 253 -15.78 -9.71 -2.15
N ARG A 254 -16.86 -10.45 -1.85
CA ARG A 254 -18.06 -10.40 -2.70
C ARG A 254 -19.32 -10.22 -1.84
N PRO A 255 -20.23 -9.29 -2.21
CA PRO A 255 -20.34 -8.57 -3.48
C PRO A 255 -20.05 -7.06 -3.31
N ALA A 256 -18.88 -6.59 -3.75
CA ALA A 256 -18.66 -5.15 -4.05
C ALA A 256 -19.39 -4.72 -5.35
N LEU A 257 -20.55 -5.33 -5.64
CA LEU A 257 -21.48 -4.87 -6.68
C LEU A 257 -22.21 -3.58 -6.27
N ALA A 258 -21.98 -3.08 -5.05
CA ALA A 258 -22.49 -1.81 -4.54
C ALA A 258 -21.44 -0.68 -4.51
N TYR A 259 -20.18 -0.95 -4.84
CA TYR A 259 -19.11 0.04 -4.78
C TYR A 259 -18.93 0.73 -6.13
N ASN A 260 -18.88 2.07 -6.11
CA ASN A 260 -18.71 2.99 -7.24
C ASN A 260 -19.94 3.44 -8.02
N LYS A 261 -21.00 3.83 -7.30
CA LYS A 261 -21.86 4.94 -7.76
C LYS A 261 -21.41 6.31 -7.22
N ARG A 262 -20.80 6.36 -6.02
CA ARG A 262 -20.38 7.62 -5.37
C ARG A 262 -18.93 8.04 -5.66
N GLU A 263 -17.96 7.13 -5.61
CA GLU A 263 -16.54 7.49 -5.74
C GLU A 263 -16.09 7.72 -7.20
N ALA A 264 -16.72 7.03 -8.16
CA ALA A 264 -16.50 7.33 -9.58
C ALA A 264 -16.99 8.75 -9.98
N GLU A 265 -17.94 9.33 -9.22
CA GLU A 265 -18.52 10.65 -9.52
C GLU A 265 -17.73 11.82 -8.90
N HIS A 266 -17.01 11.61 -7.80
CA HIS A 266 -16.36 12.69 -7.05
C HIS A 266 -14.86 12.82 -7.30
N GLY A 267 -14.22 11.81 -7.90
CA GLY A 267 -12.75 11.84 -8.03
C GLY A 267 -12.03 11.87 -6.68
N ASP A 268 -12.76 11.63 -5.59
CA ASP A 268 -12.20 11.40 -4.28
C ASP A 268 -11.38 10.12 -4.37
N GLU A 269 -10.14 10.22 -3.91
CA GLU A 269 -9.18 9.14 -3.96
C GLU A 269 -9.81 7.90 -3.34
N ILE A 270 -9.59 6.74 -3.98
CA ILE A 270 -9.61 5.50 -3.23
C ILE A 270 -8.40 5.59 -2.29
N GLU A 271 -8.60 6.28 -1.17
CA GLU A 271 -7.87 6.08 0.05
C GLU A 271 -8.10 4.61 0.48
N GLU A 272 -7.14 4.07 1.24
CA GLU A 272 -7.33 2.89 2.11
C GLU A 272 -6.96 1.48 1.61
N LEU A 273 -5.93 1.32 0.78
CA LEU A 273 -5.20 0.02 0.65
C LEU A 273 -3.69 0.19 0.86
N THR A 274 -3.18 1.35 0.48
CA THR A 274 -1.78 1.78 0.60
C THR A 274 -1.27 1.94 2.03
N PRO A 275 -2.04 2.38 3.05
CA PRO A 275 -1.47 2.70 4.37
C PRO A 275 -0.86 1.50 5.12
N LEU A 276 -1.55 0.36 5.15
CA LEU A 276 -1.05 -0.86 5.83
C LEU A 276 0.17 -1.43 5.12
N ALA A 277 0.12 -1.50 3.78
CA ALA A 277 1.25 -1.92 2.97
C ALA A 277 2.45 -0.96 3.12
N LEU A 278 2.25 0.36 3.09
CA LEU A 278 3.33 1.33 3.30
C LEU A 278 3.93 1.23 4.70
N GLU A 279 3.10 1.00 5.71
CA GLU A 279 3.58 0.79 7.08
C GLU A 279 4.41 -0.50 7.18
N ALA A 280 4.01 -1.57 6.50
CA ALA A 280 4.80 -2.78 6.40
C ALA A 280 6.13 -2.56 5.65
N VAL A 281 6.17 -1.76 4.58
CA VAL A 281 7.42 -1.35 3.92
C VAL A 281 8.31 -0.54 4.87
N ARG A 282 7.73 0.37 5.65
CA ARG A 282 8.48 1.18 6.62
C ARG A 282 9.11 0.28 7.68
N LEU A 283 8.31 -0.58 8.32
CA LEU A 283 8.76 -1.48 9.38
C LEU A 283 9.80 -2.50 8.90
N THR A 284 9.60 -3.11 7.73
CA THR A 284 10.62 -4.00 7.15
C THR A 284 11.92 -3.25 6.84
N GLY A 285 11.84 -1.99 6.40
CA GLY A 285 13.02 -1.15 6.21
C GLY A 285 13.77 -0.88 7.52
N GLU A 286 13.04 -0.61 8.62
CA GLU A 286 13.63 -0.43 9.94
C GLU A 286 14.26 -1.72 10.48
N ILE A 287 13.60 -2.86 10.30
CA ILE A 287 14.16 -4.17 10.64
C ILE A 287 15.46 -4.39 9.87
N LEU A 288 15.51 -4.11 8.57
CA LEU A 288 16.70 -4.34 7.74
C LEU A 288 17.84 -3.35 8.01
N ILE A 289 17.56 -2.18 8.58
CA ILE A 289 18.60 -1.27 9.10
C ILE A 289 19.28 -1.91 10.31
N ASP A 290 18.50 -2.51 11.21
CA ASP A 290 19.02 -3.15 12.43
C ASP A 290 19.61 -4.55 12.14
N PHE A 291 19.03 -5.28 11.19
CA PHE A 291 19.32 -6.67 10.85
C PHE A 291 19.35 -6.87 9.32
N PRO A 292 20.44 -6.43 8.64
CA PRO A 292 20.53 -6.50 7.18
C PRO A 292 20.52 -7.93 6.61
N GLU A 293 20.90 -8.91 7.43
CA GLU A 293 21.00 -10.33 7.10
C GLU A 293 19.69 -11.13 7.37
N ASP A 294 18.59 -10.50 7.79
CA ASP A 294 17.32 -11.19 8.04
C ASP A 294 16.57 -11.47 6.72
N ALA A 295 16.72 -12.69 6.19
CA ALA A 295 16.10 -13.13 4.93
C ALA A 295 14.56 -13.11 4.98
N ASP A 296 13.96 -13.39 6.13
CA ASP A 296 12.51 -13.34 6.34
C ASP A 296 11.98 -11.89 6.21
N ALA A 297 12.72 -10.90 6.72
CA ALA A 297 12.36 -9.49 6.58
C ALA A 297 12.43 -9.04 5.12
N ARG A 298 13.41 -9.54 4.36
CA ARG A 298 13.48 -9.37 2.90
C ARG A 298 12.28 -10.00 2.19
N TYR A 299 11.91 -11.22 2.59
CA TYR A 299 10.69 -11.89 2.10
C TYR A 299 9.44 -11.05 2.30
N TRP A 300 9.19 -10.59 3.54
CA TRP A 300 8.00 -9.78 3.84
C TRP A 300 8.00 -8.44 3.12
N ARG A 301 9.18 -7.83 2.95
CA ARG A 301 9.34 -6.60 2.18
C ARG A 301 9.02 -6.82 0.71
N GLY A 302 9.57 -7.87 0.10
CA GLY A 302 9.29 -8.24 -1.30
C GLY A 302 7.81 -8.53 -1.53
N ARG A 303 7.17 -9.29 -0.62
CA ARG A 303 5.71 -9.54 -0.64
C ARG A 303 4.88 -8.26 -0.68
N VAL A 304 5.20 -7.30 0.16
CA VAL A 304 4.50 -6.00 0.20
C VAL A 304 4.81 -5.15 -1.04
N LEU A 305 6.02 -5.25 -1.59
CA LEU A 305 6.38 -4.53 -2.80
C LEU A 305 5.62 -5.08 -4.02
N LEU A 306 5.40 -6.40 -4.11
CA LEU A 306 4.52 -7.00 -5.12
C LEU A 306 3.10 -6.42 -5.01
N ARG A 307 2.55 -6.37 -3.79
CA ARG A 307 1.24 -5.76 -3.49
C ARG A 307 1.15 -4.32 -4.01
N LEU A 308 2.20 -3.52 -3.80
CA LEU A 308 2.30 -2.13 -4.27
C LEU A 308 2.60 -2.01 -5.78
N GLY A 309 2.66 -3.11 -6.52
CA GLY A 309 2.96 -3.15 -7.95
C GLY A 309 4.44 -2.87 -8.28
N ARG A 310 5.33 -2.83 -7.29
CA ARG A 310 6.77 -2.55 -7.40
C ARG A 310 7.57 -3.84 -7.63
N HIS A 311 7.35 -4.49 -8.77
CA HIS A 311 7.88 -5.81 -9.09
C HIS A 311 9.41 -5.86 -9.13
N ALA A 312 10.05 -4.85 -9.74
CA ALA A 312 11.50 -4.78 -9.81
C ALA A 312 12.15 -4.66 -8.42
N ASP A 313 11.54 -3.86 -7.53
CA ASP A 313 12.01 -3.72 -6.16
C ASP A 313 11.76 -5.01 -5.36
N ALA A 314 10.60 -5.65 -5.55
CA ALA A 314 10.29 -6.91 -4.90
C ALA A 314 11.29 -8.01 -5.28
N GLU A 315 11.58 -8.14 -6.56
CA GLU A 315 12.54 -9.11 -7.08
C GLU A 315 13.94 -8.84 -6.54
N ALA A 316 14.36 -7.57 -6.46
CA ALA A 316 15.63 -7.23 -5.82
C ALA A 316 15.68 -7.68 -4.35
N GLU A 317 14.62 -7.47 -3.57
CA GLU A 317 14.57 -7.95 -2.18
C GLU A 317 14.57 -9.48 -2.08
N PHE A 318 13.88 -10.18 -2.98
CA PHE A 318 13.89 -11.65 -3.03
C PHE A 318 15.27 -12.21 -3.37
N GLN A 319 15.95 -11.62 -4.36
CA GLN A 319 17.32 -12.01 -4.74
C GLN A 319 18.29 -11.78 -3.58
N GLU A 320 18.19 -10.66 -2.89
CA GLU A 320 18.99 -10.41 -1.68
C GLU A 320 18.66 -11.40 -0.56
N GLY A 321 17.38 -11.72 -0.34
CA GLY A 321 16.96 -12.75 0.62
C GLY A 321 17.54 -14.14 0.29
N LEU A 322 17.56 -14.53 -0.98
CA LEU A 322 18.12 -15.82 -1.43
C LEU A 322 19.65 -15.88 -1.38
N LYS A 323 20.34 -14.74 -1.44
CA LYS A 323 21.80 -14.70 -1.18
C LYS A 323 22.12 -15.03 0.28
N LEU A 324 21.24 -14.61 1.20
CA LEU A 324 21.37 -14.83 2.64
C LEU A 324 20.97 -16.26 3.03
N ASP A 325 19.86 -16.75 2.46
CA ASP A 325 19.35 -18.10 2.64
C ASP A 325 18.91 -18.68 1.29
N GLN A 326 19.78 -19.51 0.71
CA GLN A 326 19.54 -20.09 -0.62
C GLN A 326 18.29 -20.97 -0.66
N ASP A 327 17.89 -21.58 0.45
CA ASP A 327 16.76 -22.51 0.51
C ASP A 327 15.53 -21.90 1.18
N HIS A 328 15.45 -20.56 1.22
CA HIS A 328 14.33 -19.85 1.82
C HIS A 328 12.99 -20.15 1.13
N GLU A 329 12.26 -21.12 1.69
CA GLU A 329 11.05 -21.73 1.11
C GLU A 329 10.02 -20.68 0.68
N LYS A 330 9.74 -19.70 1.54
CA LYS A 330 8.68 -18.71 1.27
C LYS A 330 9.01 -17.81 0.06
N ILE A 331 10.28 -17.49 -0.17
CA ILE A 331 10.70 -16.65 -1.30
C ILE A 331 10.56 -17.46 -2.59
N ARG A 332 11.10 -18.68 -2.59
CA ARG A 332 11.01 -19.59 -3.74
C ARG A 332 9.56 -19.87 -4.14
N ASN A 333 8.67 -20.05 -3.17
CA ASN A 333 7.25 -20.27 -3.42
C ASN A 333 6.59 -19.05 -4.08
N VAL A 334 6.88 -17.84 -3.60
CA VAL A 334 6.33 -16.60 -4.20
C VAL A 334 6.85 -16.40 -5.62
N GLN A 335 8.17 -16.52 -5.85
CA GLN A 335 8.75 -16.39 -7.19
C GLN A 335 8.16 -17.40 -8.16
N LYS A 336 8.04 -18.67 -7.73
CA LYS A 336 7.40 -19.72 -8.53
C LYS A 336 5.96 -19.36 -8.90
N THR A 337 5.17 -18.83 -7.97
CA THR A 337 3.80 -18.39 -8.26
C THR A 337 3.79 -17.25 -9.27
N VAL A 338 4.62 -16.22 -9.08
CA VAL A 338 4.72 -15.07 -10.00
C VAL A 338 5.11 -15.52 -11.40
N ASP A 339 6.14 -16.35 -11.54
CA ASP A 339 6.60 -16.89 -12.82
C ASP A 339 5.48 -17.68 -13.53
N GLN A 340 4.76 -18.52 -12.78
CA GLN A 340 3.65 -19.30 -13.32
C GLN A 340 2.48 -18.43 -13.81
N LEU A 341 2.17 -17.35 -13.08
CA LEU A 341 1.14 -16.40 -13.49
C LEU A 341 1.52 -15.67 -14.79
N GLU A 342 2.77 -15.21 -14.89
CA GLU A 342 3.31 -14.54 -16.07
C GLU A 342 3.37 -15.46 -17.30
N ASP A 343 3.82 -16.71 -17.11
CA ASP A 343 3.83 -17.73 -18.15
C ASP A 343 2.41 -18.03 -18.66
N ALA A 344 1.46 -18.22 -17.74
CA ALA A 344 0.08 -18.50 -18.10
C ALA A 344 -0.57 -17.31 -18.81
N LYS A 345 -0.31 -16.09 -18.35
CA LYS A 345 -0.73 -14.84 -19.01
C LYS A 345 -0.20 -14.77 -20.44
N SER A 346 1.08 -15.05 -20.64
CA SER A 346 1.73 -14.99 -21.95
C SER A 346 1.15 -16.02 -22.92
N LYS A 347 1.02 -17.28 -22.49
CA LYS A 347 0.40 -18.36 -23.31
C LYS A 347 -1.06 -18.07 -23.65
N ALA A 348 -1.84 -17.57 -22.68
CA ALA A 348 -3.23 -17.21 -22.92
C ALA A 348 -3.38 -16.02 -23.88
N ASN A 349 -2.46 -15.05 -23.82
CA ASN A 349 -2.41 -13.94 -24.78
C ASN A 349 -2.13 -14.42 -26.21
N GLU A 350 -1.23 -15.40 -26.38
CA GLU A 350 -0.92 -16.00 -27.67
C GLU A 350 -2.16 -16.70 -28.26
N LEU A 351 -2.80 -17.58 -27.49
CA LEU A 351 -4.04 -18.25 -27.90
C LEU A 351 -5.14 -17.25 -28.26
N TYR A 352 -5.27 -16.16 -27.51
CA TYR A 352 -6.24 -15.11 -27.81
C TYR A 352 -5.95 -14.41 -29.15
N LYS A 353 -4.68 -14.14 -29.46
CA LYS A 353 -4.24 -13.56 -30.75
C LYS A 353 -4.49 -14.52 -31.92
N GLU A 354 -4.27 -15.81 -31.72
CA GLU A 354 -4.56 -16.86 -32.72
C GLU A 354 -6.06 -17.10 -32.94
N GLY A 355 -6.92 -16.56 -32.06
CA GLY A 355 -8.37 -16.70 -32.14
C GLY A 355 -8.93 -17.90 -31.38
N HIS A 356 -8.09 -18.64 -30.64
CA HIS A 356 -8.49 -19.72 -29.74
C HIS A 356 -9.06 -19.18 -28.42
N VAL A 357 -10.18 -18.45 -28.51
CA VAL A 357 -10.78 -17.68 -27.40
C VAL A 357 -11.12 -18.57 -26.19
N ASP A 358 -11.73 -19.74 -26.40
CA ASP A 358 -12.12 -20.63 -25.29
C ASP A 358 -10.93 -21.20 -24.52
N GLN A 359 -9.85 -21.55 -25.24
CA GLN A 359 -8.62 -22.04 -24.60
C GLN A 359 -7.92 -20.92 -23.83
N ALA A 360 -7.91 -19.70 -24.37
CA ALA A 360 -7.39 -18.53 -23.66
C ALA A 360 -8.17 -18.27 -22.35
N ILE A 361 -9.51 -18.31 -22.39
CA ILE A 361 -10.35 -18.15 -21.19
C ILE A 361 -10.05 -19.23 -20.14
N ALA A 362 -9.86 -20.47 -20.56
CA ALA A 362 -9.51 -21.57 -19.66
C ALA A 362 -8.16 -21.34 -18.97
N LEU A 363 -7.13 -20.95 -19.73
CA LEU A 363 -5.80 -20.65 -19.15
C LEU A 363 -5.81 -19.44 -18.23
N TYR A 364 -6.50 -18.35 -18.58
CA TYR A 364 -6.65 -17.21 -17.67
C TYR A 364 -7.32 -17.63 -16.36
N THR A 365 -8.36 -18.46 -16.45
CA THR A 365 -9.09 -18.94 -15.27
C THR A 365 -8.20 -19.78 -14.38
N GLU A 366 -7.46 -20.73 -14.97
CA GLU A 366 -6.51 -21.57 -14.24
C GLU A 366 -5.40 -20.74 -13.58
N ALA A 367 -4.90 -19.69 -14.25
CA ALA A 367 -3.93 -18.77 -13.68
C ALA A 367 -4.49 -18.01 -12.46
N ILE A 368 -5.69 -17.44 -12.58
CA ILE A 368 -6.36 -16.73 -11.49
C ILE A 368 -6.65 -17.69 -10.32
N ASP A 369 -6.98 -18.96 -10.58
CA ASP A 369 -7.24 -19.96 -9.54
C ASP A 369 -5.99 -20.38 -8.76
N ARG A 370 -4.79 -20.24 -9.36
CA ARG A 370 -3.50 -20.56 -8.71
C ARG A 370 -3.08 -19.55 -7.65
N ASP A 371 -3.53 -18.30 -7.75
CA ASP A 371 -3.25 -17.25 -6.77
C ASP A 371 -4.55 -16.74 -6.14
N PRO A 372 -5.23 -17.57 -5.32
CA PRO A 372 -6.50 -17.21 -4.72
C PRO A 372 -6.40 -16.04 -3.73
N ASP A 373 -5.19 -15.77 -3.21
CA ASP A 373 -4.90 -14.68 -2.29
C ASP A 373 -4.46 -13.39 -3.00
N CYS A 374 -4.29 -13.43 -4.33
CA CYS A 374 -3.85 -12.28 -5.14
C CYS A 374 -2.53 -11.68 -4.62
N VAL A 375 -1.55 -12.55 -4.33
CA VAL A 375 -0.19 -12.15 -3.90
C VAL A 375 0.43 -11.17 -4.89
N ASP A 376 0.24 -11.41 -6.20
CA ASP A 376 0.59 -10.46 -7.26
C ASP A 376 -0.67 -9.79 -7.81
N THR A 377 -1.04 -8.69 -7.17
CA THR A 377 -2.24 -7.91 -7.48
C THR A 377 -2.28 -7.39 -8.90
N ARG A 378 -1.12 -6.98 -9.43
CA ARG A 378 -1.02 -6.35 -10.75
C ARG A 378 -1.14 -7.39 -11.85
N THR A 379 -0.48 -8.54 -11.69
CA THR A 379 -0.55 -9.62 -12.66
C THR A 379 -1.93 -10.24 -12.65
N VAL A 380 -2.52 -10.47 -11.47
CA VAL A 380 -3.89 -10.96 -11.35
C VAL A 380 -4.91 -9.98 -11.93
N ALA A 381 -4.78 -8.67 -11.68
CA ALA A 381 -5.62 -7.66 -12.33
C ALA A 381 -5.49 -7.70 -13.87
N SER A 382 -4.28 -7.91 -14.38
CA SER A 382 -4.03 -8.04 -15.82
C SER A 382 -4.65 -9.31 -16.41
N LEU A 383 -4.64 -10.42 -15.67
CA LEU A 383 -5.33 -11.66 -16.06
C LEU A 383 -6.84 -11.46 -16.15
N TYR A 384 -7.46 -10.81 -15.14
CA TYR A 384 -8.88 -10.43 -15.20
C TYR A 384 -9.19 -9.51 -16.39
N TYR A 385 -8.36 -8.49 -16.60
CA TYR A 385 -8.50 -7.58 -17.74
C TYR A 385 -8.45 -8.31 -19.09
N ASN A 386 -7.49 -9.22 -19.28
CA ASN A 386 -7.36 -9.98 -20.52
C ASN A 386 -8.48 -11.02 -20.70
N ARG A 387 -8.89 -11.69 -19.61
CA ARG A 387 -10.02 -12.63 -19.63
C ARG A 387 -11.32 -11.92 -19.95
N SER A 388 -11.54 -10.71 -19.43
CA SER A 388 -12.72 -9.90 -19.78
C SER A 388 -12.77 -9.58 -21.28
N ALA A 389 -11.63 -9.32 -21.92
CA ALA A 389 -11.56 -9.12 -23.37
C ALA A 389 -11.93 -10.40 -24.14
N ALA A 390 -11.44 -11.55 -23.68
CA ALA A 390 -11.77 -12.85 -24.26
C ALA A 390 -13.26 -13.23 -24.08
N LEU A 391 -13.81 -13.01 -22.89
CA LEU A 391 -15.24 -13.21 -22.60
C LEU A 391 -16.12 -12.28 -23.43
N ARG A 392 -15.72 -11.00 -23.60
CA ARG A 392 -16.38 -10.05 -24.49
C ARG A 392 -16.43 -10.57 -25.92
N LYS A 393 -15.30 -11.06 -26.44
CA LYS A 393 -15.21 -11.64 -27.80
C LYS A 393 -16.07 -12.90 -27.96
N ARG A 394 -16.30 -13.66 -26.89
CA ARG A 394 -17.22 -14.80 -26.86
C ARG A 394 -18.71 -14.41 -26.74
N GLY A 395 -19.00 -13.15 -26.42
CA GLY A 395 -20.35 -12.62 -26.21
C GLY A 395 -20.88 -12.75 -24.77
N GLU A 396 -20.03 -13.13 -23.80
CA GLU A 396 -20.41 -13.26 -22.38
C GLU A 396 -20.18 -11.95 -21.61
N PHE A 397 -20.95 -10.91 -21.97
CA PHE A 397 -20.75 -9.55 -21.47
C PHE A 397 -20.86 -9.41 -19.95
N GLU A 398 -21.82 -10.07 -19.30
CA GLU A 398 -21.98 -9.98 -17.84
C GLU A 398 -20.78 -10.58 -17.09
N LYS A 399 -20.23 -11.70 -17.57
CA LYS A 399 -19.01 -12.28 -16.97
C LYS A 399 -17.78 -11.43 -17.26
N ALA A 400 -17.69 -10.86 -18.46
CA ALA A 400 -16.64 -9.90 -18.77
C ALA A 400 -16.72 -8.65 -17.88
N LEU A 401 -17.93 -8.17 -17.59
CA LEU A 401 -18.18 -7.04 -16.70
C LEU A 401 -17.79 -7.37 -15.26
N GLU A 402 -18.08 -8.57 -14.77
CA GLU A 402 -17.56 -9.05 -13.50
C GLU A 402 -16.03 -8.99 -13.46
N ASP A 403 -15.34 -9.50 -14.47
CA ASP A 403 -13.88 -9.45 -14.54
C ASP A 403 -13.33 -8.02 -14.58
N ALA A 404 -13.98 -7.10 -15.29
CA ALA A 404 -13.61 -5.68 -15.30
C ALA A 404 -13.80 -5.02 -13.91
N ASN A 405 -14.83 -5.43 -13.15
CA ASN A 405 -14.98 -5.00 -11.77
C ASN A 405 -13.86 -5.53 -10.87
N MET A 406 -13.48 -6.81 -11.03
CA MET A 406 -12.37 -7.40 -10.26
C MET A 406 -11.05 -6.67 -10.55
N CYS A 407 -10.83 -6.32 -11.81
CA CYS A 407 -9.68 -5.53 -12.24
C CYS A 407 -9.60 -4.17 -11.53
N LEU A 408 -10.73 -3.47 -11.42
CA LEU A 408 -10.81 -2.16 -10.77
C LEU A 408 -10.85 -2.24 -9.25
N ALA A 409 -11.26 -3.37 -8.67
CA ALA A 409 -11.09 -3.62 -7.24
C ALA A 409 -9.60 -3.72 -6.88
N LEU A 410 -8.81 -4.41 -7.72
CA LEU A 410 -7.37 -4.59 -7.50
C LEU A 410 -6.54 -3.37 -7.92
N HIS A 411 -6.97 -2.65 -8.96
CA HIS A 411 -6.26 -1.47 -9.47
C HIS A 411 -7.25 -0.35 -9.88
N PRO A 412 -7.76 0.43 -8.92
CA PRO A 412 -8.90 1.30 -9.18
C PRO A 412 -8.65 2.48 -10.13
N LYS A 413 -7.42 2.99 -10.17
CA LYS A 413 -7.03 4.09 -11.07
C LYS A 413 -6.57 3.59 -12.46
N TRP A 414 -6.90 2.36 -12.85
CA TRP A 414 -6.46 1.82 -14.14
C TRP A 414 -7.36 2.30 -15.29
N THR A 415 -6.96 3.36 -15.99
CA THR A 415 -7.75 3.97 -17.08
C THR A 415 -8.17 2.97 -18.17
N LYS A 416 -7.30 2.04 -18.56
CA LYS A 416 -7.64 0.96 -19.52
C LYS A 416 -8.77 0.06 -19.03
N ALA A 417 -8.80 -0.25 -17.73
CA ALA A 417 -9.85 -1.07 -17.15
C ALA A 417 -11.17 -0.31 -17.01
N LEU A 418 -11.13 0.98 -16.63
CA LEU A 418 -12.29 1.88 -16.63
C LEU A 418 -12.91 1.97 -18.02
N TYR A 419 -12.09 2.18 -19.04
CA TYR A 419 -12.53 2.23 -20.44
C TYR A 419 -13.20 0.91 -20.87
N ARG A 420 -12.56 -0.23 -20.58
CA ARG A 420 -13.13 -1.56 -20.89
C ARG A 420 -14.44 -1.81 -20.16
N ARG A 421 -14.55 -1.40 -18.89
CA ARG A 421 -15.79 -1.52 -18.11
C ARG A 421 -16.90 -0.65 -18.70
N GLY A 422 -16.60 0.58 -19.10
CA GLY A 422 -17.54 1.47 -19.80
C GLY A 422 -18.12 0.83 -21.06
N ILE A 423 -17.28 0.21 -21.89
CA ILE A 423 -17.71 -0.54 -23.09
C ILE A 423 -18.59 -1.74 -22.71
N LEU A 424 -18.19 -2.51 -21.70
CA LEU A 424 -18.97 -3.67 -21.24
C LEU A 424 -20.33 -3.27 -20.64
N LEU A 425 -20.40 -2.14 -19.94
CA LEU A 425 -21.67 -1.58 -19.45
C LEU A 425 -22.61 -1.22 -20.61
N LEU A 426 -22.09 -0.65 -21.71
CA LEU A 426 -22.86 -0.43 -22.94
C LEU A 426 -23.42 -1.74 -23.49
N GLU A 427 -22.58 -2.77 -23.61
CA GLU A 427 -22.96 -4.07 -24.15
C GLU A 427 -23.94 -4.83 -23.24
N CYS A 428 -23.85 -4.63 -21.92
CA CYS A 428 -24.84 -5.09 -20.94
C CYS A 428 -26.12 -4.22 -20.89
N GLY A 429 -26.23 -3.18 -21.71
CA GLY A 429 -27.40 -2.28 -21.76
C GLY A 429 -27.52 -1.29 -20.59
N ARG A 430 -26.45 -1.12 -19.80
CA ARG A 430 -26.36 -0.19 -18.65
C ARG A 430 -25.84 1.17 -19.11
N TYR A 431 -26.56 1.80 -20.04
CA TYR A 431 -26.09 2.96 -20.80
C TYR A 431 -25.77 4.20 -19.94
N ALA A 432 -26.56 4.45 -18.89
CA ALA A 432 -26.32 5.59 -17.99
C ALA A 432 -24.99 5.45 -17.24
N GLU A 433 -24.70 4.24 -16.74
CA GLU A 433 -23.46 3.95 -16.00
C GLU A 433 -22.25 3.99 -16.93
N ALA A 434 -22.40 3.42 -18.14
CA ALA A 434 -21.37 3.49 -19.16
C ALA A 434 -21.01 4.93 -19.53
N LEU A 435 -22.01 5.80 -19.71
CA LEU A 435 -21.78 7.20 -20.05
C LEU A 435 -21.01 7.93 -18.95
N THR A 436 -21.36 7.71 -17.69
CA THR A 436 -20.64 8.29 -16.54
C THR A 436 -19.19 7.82 -16.54
N GLU A 437 -18.96 6.52 -16.70
CA GLU A 437 -17.62 5.94 -16.64
C GLU A 437 -16.72 6.36 -17.81
N LEU A 438 -17.24 6.35 -19.05
CA LEU A 438 -16.49 6.83 -20.21
C LEU A 438 -16.17 8.33 -20.12
N LYS A 439 -17.03 9.13 -19.46
CA LYS A 439 -16.72 10.55 -19.17
C LYS A 439 -15.60 10.69 -18.14
N VAL A 440 -15.50 9.79 -17.17
CA VAL A 440 -14.34 9.76 -16.25
C VAL A 440 -13.06 9.49 -17.03
N VAL A 441 -13.08 8.52 -17.96
CA VAL A 441 -11.95 8.26 -18.86
C VAL A 441 -11.60 9.50 -19.69
N GLN A 442 -12.59 10.13 -20.32
CA GLN A 442 -12.40 11.34 -21.13
C GLN A 442 -11.84 12.52 -20.32
N ARG A 443 -12.26 12.69 -19.06
CA ARG A 443 -11.73 13.74 -18.18
C ARG A 443 -10.29 13.46 -17.75
N ALA A 444 -9.96 12.20 -17.49
CA ALA A 444 -8.62 11.77 -17.09
C ALA A 444 -7.62 11.92 -18.25
N ASP A 445 -8.02 11.50 -19.44
CA ASP A 445 -7.23 11.61 -20.66
C ASP A 445 -8.15 11.74 -21.89
N PRO A 446 -8.34 12.96 -22.44
CA PRO A 446 -9.16 13.19 -23.63
C PRO A 446 -8.62 12.53 -24.90
N THR A 447 -7.36 12.10 -24.90
CA THR A 447 -6.66 11.47 -26.03
C THR A 447 -6.37 10.00 -25.78
N PHE A 448 -7.07 9.40 -24.81
CA PHE A 448 -6.81 8.04 -24.36
C PHE A 448 -6.95 6.99 -25.47
N ASP A 449 -7.99 7.12 -26.29
CA ASP A 449 -8.34 6.20 -27.37
C ASP A 449 -9.17 6.96 -28.42
N ASP A 450 -8.86 6.77 -29.70
CA ASP A 450 -9.52 7.49 -30.80
C ASP A 450 -11.03 7.16 -30.89
N ASP A 451 -11.42 5.95 -30.48
CA ASP A 451 -12.81 5.48 -30.51
C ASP A 451 -13.62 5.95 -29.27
N LEU A 452 -12.98 6.57 -28.26
CA LEU A 452 -13.65 6.98 -27.02
C LEU A 452 -14.86 7.89 -27.28
N GLU A 453 -14.74 8.82 -28.22
CA GLU A 453 -15.83 9.73 -28.58
C GLU A 453 -16.98 9.00 -29.29
N ASP A 454 -16.67 7.96 -30.07
CA ASP A 454 -17.69 7.11 -30.69
C ASP A 454 -18.44 6.29 -29.62
N TRP A 455 -17.73 5.76 -28.62
CA TRP A 455 -18.36 5.09 -27.48
C TRP A 455 -19.25 6.03 -26.66
N LEU A 456 -18.82 7.27 -26.43
CA LEU A 456 -19.65 8.29 -25.78
C LEU A 456 -20.90 8.63 -26.59
N ARG A 457 -20.79 8.74 -27.92
CA ARG A 457 -21.94 8.96 -28.80
C ARG A 457 -22.91 7.77 -28.80
N ARG A 458 -22.41 6.53 -28.83
CA ARG A 458 -23.23 5.32 -28.64
C ARG A 458 -23.95 5.35 -27.31
N ALA A 459 -23.26 5.65 -26.21
CA ALA A 459 -23.86 5.72 -24.88
C ALA A 459 -24.97 6.79 -24.80
N HIS A 460 -24.73 7.97 -25.38
CA HIS A 460 -25.74 9.02 -25.47
C HIS A 460 -26.95 8.63 -26.33
N HIS A 461 -26.71 7.98 -27.49
CA HIS A 461 -27.77 7.51 -28.36
C HIS A 461 -28.67 6.51 -27.64
N TRP A 462 -28.08 5.42 -27.14
CA TRP A 462 -28.79 4.31 -26.51
C TRP A 462 -29.45 4.67 -25.18
N LEU A 463 -28.92 5.67 -24.46
CA LEU A 463 -29.57 6.22 -23.28
C LEU A 463 -30.86 7.01 -23.63
N SER A 464 -30.93 7.61 -24.83
CA SER A 464 -32.10 8.36 -25.26
C SER A 464 -33.23 7.48 -25.81
N LYS A 465 -32.92 6.21 -26.11
CA LYS A 465 -33.88 5.23 -26.60
C LYS A 465 -34.84 4.73 -25.51
N PRO A 466 -36.08 4.33 -25.87
CA PRO A 466 -37.00 3.71 -24.92
C PRO A 466 -36.43 2.42 -24.32
N LYS A 467 -36.68 2.16 -23.03
CA LYS A 467 -36.15 0.98 -22.31
C LYS A 467 -36.53 -0.38 -22.90
N HIS A 468 -37.61 -0.46 -23.67
CA HIS A 468 -38.09 -1.70 -24.30
C HIS A 468 -37.44 -1.96 -25.66
N GLU A 469 -36.75 -0.97 -26.24
CA GLU A 469 -35.98 -1.16 -27.47
C GLU A 469 -34.69 -1.93 -27.13
N HIS A 470 -34.63 -3.18 -27.58
CA HIS A 470 -33.49 -4.04 -27.33
C HIS A 470 -32.44 -3.86 -28.42
N ASN A 471 -31.18 -3.89 -28.01
CA ASN A 471 -30.04 -3.68 -28.90
C ASN A 471 -29.70 -4.97 -29.67
N TYR A 472 -29.50 -4.87 -30.99
CA TYR A 472 -29.21 -5.99 -31.89
C TYR A 472 -27.87 -6.66 -31.60
N TYR A 473 -26.86 -5.91 -31.17
CA TYR A 473 -25.58 -6.47 -30.72
C TYR A 473 -25.81 -7.37 -29.51
N ARG A 474 -26.55 -6.89 -28.51
CA ARG A 474 -26.90 -7.69 -27.32
C ARG A 474 -27.73 -8.91 -27.68
N PHE A 475 -28.72 -8.75 -28.55
CA PHE A 475 -29.57 -9.85 -29.03
C PHE A 475 -28.75 -10.95 -29.72
N MET A 476 -27.79 -10.58 -30.56
CA MET A 476 -26.90 -11.52 -31.25
C MET A 476 -25.69 -11.98 -30.41
N SER A 477 -25.52 -11.43 -29.20
CA SER A 477 -24.34 -11.62 -28.34
C SER A 477 -23.04 -11.26 -29.07
N LEU A 478 -23.04 -10.12 -29.77
CA LEU A 478 -21.92 -9.56 -30.49
C LEU A 478 -21.41 -8.27 -29.83
N PRO A 479 -20.09 -8.04 -29.83
CA PRO A 479 -19.54 -6.73 -29.52
C PRO A 479 -20.12 -5.63 -30.43
N MET A 480 -20.27 -4.40 -29.92
CA MET A 480 -20.80 -3.28 -30.73
C MET A 480 -19.85 -2.84 -31.85
N ASP A 481 -18.56 -3.11 -31.68
CA ASP A 481 -17.47 -2.92 -32.64
C ASP A 481 -17.20 -4.18 -33.49
N ALA A 482 -18.09 -5.18 -33.48
CA ALA A 482 -17.92 -6.40 -34.27
C ALA A 482 -17.76 -6.10 -35.77
N SER A 483 -16.87 -6.84 -36.43
CA SER A 483 -16.66 -6.69 -37.87
C SER A 483 -17.84 -7.27 -38.67
N ASN A 484 -17.96 -6.86 -39.94
CA ASN A 484 -18.97 -7.41 -40.85
C ASN A 484 -18.79 -8.94 -41.05
N GLU A 485 -17.57 -9.47 -40.89
CA GLU A 485 -17.33 -10.91 -40.89
C GLU A 485 -17.88 -11.60 -39.64
N ASP A 486 -17.67 -11.01 -38.46
CA ASP A 486 -18.14 -11.55 -37.19
C ASP A 486 -19.68 -11.58 -37.16
N ILE A 487 -20.32 -10.51 -37.63
CA ILE A 487 -21.77 -10.41 -37.79
C ILE A 487 -22.28 -11.54 -38.69
N LYS A 488 -21.68 -11.76 -39.87
CA LYS A 488 -22.05 -12.86 -40.79
C LYS A 488 -21.84 -14.24 -40.18
N LYS A 489 -20.72 -14.46 -39.48
CA LYS A 489 -20.41 -15.74 -38.82
C LYS A 489 -21.45 -16.05 -37.74
N GLN A 490 -21.76 -15.08 -36.88
CA GLN A 490 -22.73 -15.26 -35.81
C GLN A 490 -24.16 -15.39 -36.33
N TYR A 491 -24.54 -14.60 -37.34
CA TYR A 491 -25.83 -14.76 -38.01
C TYR A 491 -26.04 -16.18 -38.54
N ARG A 492 -25.06 -16.74 -39.28
CA ARG A 492 -25.13 -18.13 -39.77
C ARG A 492 -25.29 -19.13 -38.63
N ARG A 493 -24.55 -18.96 -37.53
CA ARG A 493 -24.65 -19.82 -36.34
C ARG A 493 -26.05 -19.75 -35.71
N LEU A 494 -26.59 -18.54 -35.52
CA LEU A 494 -27.91 -18.34 -34.91
C LEU A 494 -29.04 -18.81 -35.82
N CYS A 495 -28.92 -18.63 -37.15
CA CYS A 495 -29.86 -19.21 -38.11
C CYS A 495 -29.92 -20.73 -38.00
N LEU A 496 -28.77 -21.39 -37.82
CA LEU A 496 -28.73 -22.84 -37.62
C LEU A 496 -29.34 -23.27 -36.29
N LEU A 497 -29.33 -22.42 -35.27
CA LEU A 497 -29.87 -22.73 -33.95
C LEU A 497 -31.38 -22.46 -33.87
N TRP A 498 -31.84 -21.36 -34.44
CA TRP A 498 -33.22 -20.85 -34.36
C TRP A 498 -34.01 -21.06 -35.65
N HIS A 499 -33.56 -21.96 -36.54
CA HIS A 499 -34.33 -22.27 -37.74
C HIS A 499 -35.70 -22.86 -37.34
N PRO A 500 -36.82 -22.34 -37.86
CA PRO A 500 -38.17 -22.82 -37.52
C PRO A 500 -38.37 -24.33 -37.72
N ASP A 501 -37.63 -24.94 -38.64
CA ASP A 501 -37.72 -26.38 -38.94
C ASP A 501 -37.05 -27.29 -37.89
N LYS A 502 -36.28 -26.75 -36.93
CA LYS A 502 -35.58 -27.54 -35.91
C LYS A 502 -36.34 -27.71 -34.61
N SER A 503 -37.21 -26.77 -34.23
CA SER A 503 -38.12 -26.95 -33.10
C SER A 503 -39.35 -27.71 -33.59
N GLY A 504 -39.43 -28.99 -33.24
CA GLY A 504 -40.66 -29.75 -33.42
C GLY A 504 -41.79 -29.09 -32.62
N GLU A 505 -42.90 -28.80 -33.31
CA GLU A 505 -44.04 -27.98 -32.88
C GLU A 505 -43.75 -26.47 -32.73
N GLU A 506 -44.59 -25.68 -33.41
CA GLU A 506 -44.49 -24.25 -33.63
C GLU A 506 -44.52 -23.43 -32.33
N SER A 507 -43.37 -23.25 -31.70
CA SER A 507 -43.22 -22.14 -30.76
C SER A 507 -43.21 -20.84 -31.56
N GLU A 508 -44.32 -20.09 -31.54
CA GLU A 508 -44.44 -18.74 -32.09
C GLU A 508 -43.26 -17.83 -31.69
N SER A 509 -42.63 -18.12 -30.54
CA SER A 509 -41.41 -17.49 -30.05
C SER A 509 -40.17 -17.70 -30.93
N ASP A 510 -39.98 -18.89 -31.51
CA ASP A 510 -38.79 -19.17 -32.33
C ASP A 510 -38.88 -18.51 -33.71
N ARG A 511 -40.08 -18.46 -34.30
CA ARG A 511 -40.36 -17.68 -35.52
C ARG A 511 -40.10 -16.19 -35.29
N ALA A 512 -40.63 -15.63 -34.21
CA ALA A 512 -40.41 -14.24 -33.85
C ALA A 512 -38.92 -13.91 -33.64
N ARG A 513 -38.16 -14.81 -32.98
CA ARG A 513 -36.70 -14.65 -32.81
C ARG A 513 -35.96 -14.71 -34.14
N PHE A 514 -36.36 -15.61 -35.04
CA PHE A 514 -35.74 -15.73 -36.35
C PHE A 514 -36.01 -14.50 -37.23
N GLU A 515 -37.23 -13.97 -37.22
CA GLU A 515 -37.56 -12.71 -37.91
C GLU A 515 -36.75 -11.53 -37.34
N GLU A 516 -36.63 -11.43 -36.01
CA GLU A 516 -35.83 -10.38 -35.39
C GLU A 516 -34.34 -10.51 -35.72
N LEU A 517 -33.82 -11.75 -35.82
CA LEU A 517 -32.46 -12.03 -36.28
C LEU A 517 -32.23 -11.57 -37.73
N GLN A 518 -33.21 -11.75 -38.62
CA GLN A 518 -33.12 -11.26 -39.99
C GLN A 518 -33.08 -9.72 -40.04
N LYS A 519 -33.88 -9.04 -39.21
CA LYS A 519 -33.83 -7.57 -39.07
C LYS A 519 -32.47 -7.12 -38.56
N ALA A 520 -31.98 -7.73 -37.48
CA ALA A 520 -30.68 -7.43 -36.89
C ALA A 520 -29.56 -7.53 -37.96
N HIS A 521 -29.53 -8.63 -38.72
CA HIS A 521 -28.54 -8.82 -39.77
C HIS A 521 -28.65 -7.76 -40.89
N LYS A 522 -29.85 -7.35 -41.28
CA LYS A 522 -30.07 -6.30 -42.29
C LYS A 522 -29.50 -4.95 -41.83
N PHE A 523 -29.78 -4.54 -40.60
CA PHE A 523 -29.32 -3.24 -40.07
C PHE A 523 -27.82 -3.24 -39.78
N LEU A 524 -27.27 -4.33 -39.24
CA LEU A 524 -25.87 -4.37 -38.82
C LEU A 524 -24.89 -4.60 -39.97
N LEU A 525 -25.32 -5.15 -41.11
CA LEU A 525 -24.42 -5.45 -42.23
C LEU A 525 -24.25 -4.28 -43.21
N ASP A 526 -25.22 -3.36 -43.26
CA ASP A 526 -25.14 -2.16 -44.08
C ASP A 526 -24.48 -1.03 -43.28
N ASP A 527 -23.32 -0.54 -43.72
CA ASP A 527 -22.53 0.43 -42.95
C ASP A 527 -23.28 1.75 -42.71
N GLY A 528 -24.13 2.17 -43.65
CA GLY A 528 -24.94 3.39 -43.54
C GLY A 528 -26.02 3.25 -42.48
N LEU A 529 -26.82 2.18 -42.60
CA LEU A 529 -27.87 1.83 -41.64
C LEU A 529 -27.29 1.53 -40.26
N ARG A 530 -26.13 0.87 -40.17
CA ARG A 530 -25.41 0.59 -38.92
C ARG A 530 -24.97 1.88 -38.25
N GLY A 531 -24.43 2.84 -39.01
CA GLY A 531 -24.08 4.15 -38.46
C GLY A 531 -25.30 4.90 -37.91
N ASP A 532 -26.42 4.89 -38.64
CA ASP A 532 -27.67 5.52 -38.16
C ASP A 532 -28.23 4.78 -36.93
N TYR A 533 -28.05 3.47 -36.85
CA TYR A 533 -28.46 2.64 -35.72
C TYR A 533 -27.59 2.84 -34.47
N ASP A 534 -26.27 2.94 -34.63
CA ASP A 534 -25.32 3.08 -33.53
C ASP A 534 -25.36 4.47 -32.89
N PHE A 535 -25.53 5.51 -33.73
CA PHE A 535 -25.34 6.90 -33.33
C PHE A 535 -26.61 7.75 -33.49
N GLY A 536 -27.49 7.44 -34.45
CA GLY A 536 -28.67 8.25 -34.77
C GLY A 536 -28.34 9.74 -34.93
N LEU A 537 -29.03 10.60 -34.17
CA LEU A 537 -28.78 12.06 -34.17
C LEU A 537 -27.35 12.45 -33.71
N TRP A 538 -26.59 11.53 -33.13
CA TRP A 538 -25.20 11.73 -32.71
C TRP A 538 -24.19 11.39 -33.81
N LYS A 539 -24.63 10.85 -34.95
CA LYS A 539 -23.76 10.45 -36.06
C LYS A 539 -22.96 11.64 -36.61
N ASP A 540 -23.62 12.76 -36.84
CA ASP A 540 -23.05 13.97 -37.44
C ASP A 540 -22.56 14.99 -36.40
N ARG A 541 -22.58 14.65 -35.10
CA ARG A 541 -22.09 15.57 -34.07
C ARG A 541 -20.57 15.71 -34.23
N PRO A 542 -20.04 16.95 -34.31
CA PRO A 542 -18.62 17.14 -34.54
C PRO A 542 -17.81 16.53 -33.40
N VAL A 543 -16.87 15.65 -33.78
CA VAL A 543 -15.87 15.07 -32.89
C VAL A 543 -15.07 16.23 -32.29
N ARG A 544 -15.03 16.35 -30.96
CA ARG A 544 -14.16 17.32 -30.30
C ARG A 544 -12.72 16.78 -30.31
N HIS A 545 -12.11 16.62 -31.48
CA HIS A 545 -10.67 16.38 -31.58
C HIS A 545 -9.93 17.66 -31.14
N HIS A 546 -9.35 17.60 -29.94
CA HIS A 546 -8.46 18.66 -29.44
C HIS A 546 -7.13 18.72 -30.21
N THR A 547 -6.81 17.70 -31.01
CA THR A 547 -5.55 17.55 -31.76
C THR A 547 -5.54 18.36 -33.06
N GLU A 548 -6.53 18.21 -33.95
CA GLU A 548 -6.54 18.91 -35.26
C GLU A 548 -6.67 20.44 -35.15
N LYS A 549 -7.28 20.93 -34.06
CA LYS A 549 -7.38 22.38 -33.82
C LYS A 549 -6.08 22.99 -33.29
N ARG A 550 -5.14 22.22 -32.71
CA ARG A 550 -3.82 22.77 -32.33
C ARG A 550 -2.97 23.09 -33.55
N ASP A 551 -3.07 22.28 -34.61
CA ASP A 551 -2.28 22.51 -35.83
C ASP A 551 -2.85 23.67 -36.66
N LYS A 552 -4.19 23.77 -36.79
CA LYS A 552 -4.83 24.92 -37.44
C LYS A 552 -4.68 26.24 -36.67
N VAL A 553 -4.64 26.19 -35.34
CA VAL A 553 -4.34 27.37 -34.50
C VAL A 553 -2.84 27.66 -34.46
N LYS A 554 -1.94 26.73 -34.77
CA LYS A 554 -0.52 27.05 -34.98
C LYS A 554 -0.31 27.76 -36.30
N ASP A 555 -0.89 27.23 -37.38
CA ASP A 555 -0.74 27.78 -38.73
C ASP A 555 -1.37 29.17 -38.86
N SER A 556 -2.43 29.49 -38.11
CA SER A 556 -3.05 30.82 -38.14
C SER A 556 -2.33 31.89 -37.30
N TRP A 557 -1.28 31.54 -36.56
CA TRP A 557 -0.52 32.49 -35.72
C TRP A 557 0.83 32.89 -36.34
N ASP A 558 1.34 32.13 -37.32
CA ASP A 558 2.57 32.46 -38.05
C ASP A 558 2.37 33.52 -39.16
N ASP A 559 1.12 33.84 -39.53
CA ASP A 559 0.78 34.86 -40.54
C ASP A 559 0.63 36.29 -39.97
N ARG A 560 1.13 36.58 -38.77
CA ARG A 560 1.13 37.95 -38.22
C ARG A 560 2.15 38.84 -38.94
N LYS A 561 1.67 39.81 -39.73
CA LYS A 561 2.50 40.95 -40.13
C LYS A 561 2.73 41.88 -38.92
N PRO A 562 3.94 42.39 -38.69
CA PRO A 562 4.20 43.26 -37.54
C PRO A 562 3.47 44.60 -37.70
N GLY A 563 2.50 44.89 -36.81
CA GLY A 563 1.89 46.22 -36.70
C GLY A 563 0.37 46.32 -36.63
N GLU A 564 -0.39 45.22 -36.62
CA GLU A 564 -1.85 45.30 -36.44
C GLU A 564 -2.25 45.34 -34.95
N GLU A 565 -2.92 46.42 -34.54
CA GLU A 565 -3.48 46.61 -33.20
C GLU A 565 -4.65 45.65 -32.93
N GLU A 566 -4.78 45.19 -31.68
CA GLU A 566 -5.65 44.10 -31.20
C GLU A 566 -7.17 44.28 -31.42
N GLU A 567 -7.65 45.43 -31.90
CA GLU A 567 -9.08 45.75 -31.91
C GLU A 567 -9.89 45.15 -33.09
N ASN A 568 -9.25 44.55 -34.09
CA ASN A 568 -9.96 44.12 -35.32
C ASN A 568 -9.83 42.64 -35.68
N VAL A 569 -9.74 41.75 -34.68
CA VAL A 569 -9.89 40.31 -34.92
C VAL A 569 -11.38 40.00 -35.20
N PRO A 570 -11.75 39.38 -36.34
CA PRO A 570 -13.14 39.07 -36.66
C PRO A 570 -13.80 38.24 -35.56
N ARG A 571 -14.91 38.74 -35.00
CA ARG A 571 -15.72 38.13 -33.91
C ARG A 571 -16.37 36.78 -34.27
N HIS A 572 -15.99 36.14 -35.37
CA HIS A 572 -16.59 34.89 -35.87
C HIS A 572 -15.79 33.63 -35.49
N HIS A 573 -14.75 33.75 -34.68
CA HIS A 573 -13.99 32.61 -34.15
C HIS A 573 -14.38 32.19 -32.72
N TYR A 574 -15.65 32.37 -32.34
CA TYR A 574 -16.16 31.87 -31.07
C TYR A 574 -17.02 30.63 -31.29
N ASN A 575 -16.71 29.57 -30.54
CA ASN A 575 -17.44 28.31 -30.52
C ASN A 575 -18.89 28.57 -30.08
N TRP A 576 -19.89 28.03 -30.80
CA TRP A 576 -21.32 28.22 -30.47
C TRP A 576 -21.69 27.77 -29.04
N GLY A 577 -20.90 26.86 -28.44
CA GLY A 577 -21.08 26.44 -27.04
C GLY A 577 -20.60 27.46 -26.00
N ASP A 578 -19.64 28.32 -26.33
CA ASP A 578 -19.10 29.32 -25.40
C ASP A 578 -20.02 30.56 -25.32
N ARG A 579 -20.76 30.84 -26.41
CA ARG A 579 -21.75 31.91 -26.44
C ARG A 579 -22.95 31.63 -25.52
N HIS A 580 -23.40 30.37 -25.46
CA HIS A 580 -24.48 29.94 -24.57
C HIS A 580 -24.08 29.93 -23.09
N LEU A 581 -22.82 29.63 -22.76
CA LEU A 581 -22.32 29.69 -21.37
C LEU A 581 -22.18 31.13 -20.84
N ILE A 582 -22.03 32.12 -21.73
CA ILE A 582 -21.90 33.54 -21.40
C ILE A 582 -23.26 34.23 -21.25
N GLU A 583 -24.28 33.83 -22.02
CA GLU A 583 -25.62 34.44 -21.98
C GLU A 583 -26.47 33.97 -20.78
N ASP A 584 -26.23 32.76 -20.24
CA ASP A 584 -27.06 32.15 -19.17
C ASP A 584 -26.46 32.24 -17.74
N GLU A 585 -25.47 33.11 -17.49
CA GLU A 585 -24.76 33.28 -16.20
C GLU A 585 -24.15 31.99 -15.59
N LYS A 586 -24.00 30.91 -16.38
CA LYS A 586 -23.35 29.66 -15.97
C LYS A 586 -21.90 29.63 -16.43
N VAL A 587 -21.02 30.24 -15.65
CA VAL A 587 -19.56 30.09 -15.85
C VAL A 587 -19.09 28.80 -15.16
N GLU A 588 -19.19 27.67 -15.85
CA GLU A 588 -18.35 26.51 -15.51
C GLU A 588 -16.94 26.73 -16.08
N SER A 589 -15.91 26.45 -15.29
CA SER A 589 -14.53 26.87 -15.55
C SER A 589 -14.01 26.37 -16.90
N ILE A 590 -13.87 27.28 -17.86
CA ILE A 590 -13.10 27.03 -19.08
C ILE A 590 -11.62 27.23 -18.70
N TYR A 591 -10.85 26.15 -18.59
CA TYR A 591 -9.42 26.21 -18.27
C TYR A 591 -8.66 26.75 -19.48
N TRP A 592 -8.34 28.03 -19.45
CA TRP A 592 -7.27 28.61 -20.25
C TRP A 592 -6.04 28.67 -19.35
N GLY A 593 -4.93 28.05 -19.75
CA GLY A 593 -3.64 28.27 -19.07
C GLY A 593 -3.27 29.76 -19.08
N ASP A 594 -2.45 30.19 -18.10
CA ASP A 594 -2.17 31.61 -17.83
C ASP A 594 -1.72 32.44 -19.04
N ALA A 595 -1.13 31.78 -20.05
CA ALA A 595 -0.60 32.41 -21.26
C ALA A 595 -1.62 32.68 -22.39
N GLY A 596 -2.90 32.30 -22.26
CA GLY A 596 -3.85 32.34 -23.39
C GLY A 596 -5.20 33.01 -23.15
N CYS A 597 -5.49 33.51 -21.94
CA CYS A 597 -6.81 34.06 -21.61
C CYS A 597 -6.88 35.58 -21.90
N PRO A 598 -7.77 36.06 -22.81
CA PRO A 598 -7.93 37.48 -23.12
C PRO A 598 -8.31 38.31 -21.89
N ALA A 599 -7.80 39.55 -21.80
CA ALA A 599 -7.95 40.41 -20.63
C ALA A 599 -9.43 40.63 -20.20
N TRP A 600 -10.32 40.84 -21.17
CA TRP A 600 -11.75 41.06 -20.91
C TRP A 600 -12.45 39.85 -20.28
N LEU A 601 -12.01 38.63 -20.59
CA LEU A 601 -12.59 37.40 -20.04
C LEU A 601 -12.10 37.13 -18.61
N LYS A 602 -10.84 37.49 -18.31
CA LYS A 602 -10.32 37.53 -16.93
C LYS A 602 -11.13 38.51 -16.08
N GLU A 603 -11.50 39.65 -16.65
CA GLU A 603 -12.27 40.69 -15.97
C GLU A 603 -13.72 40.27 -15.70
N LYS A 604 -14.39 39.65 -16.69
CA LYS A 604 -15.72 39.03 -16.51
C LYS A 604 -15.73 37.93 -15.45
N ARG A 605 -14.67 37.10 -15.38
CA ARG A 605 -14.53 36.06 -14.35
C ARG A 605 -14.37 36.67 -12.96
N LYS A 606 -13.55 37.71 -12.82
CA LYS A 606 -13.42 38.47 -11.56
C LYS A 606 -14.73 39.11 -11.15
N GLU A 607 -15.48 39.70 -12.08
CA GLU A 607 -16.80 40.28 -11.82
C GLU A 607 -17.80 39.22 -11.30
N PHE A 608 -17.82 38.04 -11.92
CA PHE A 608 -18.65 36.91 -11.47
C PHE A 608 -18.22 36.40 -10.09
N GLN A 609 -16.92 36.27 -9.84
CA GLN A 609 -16.39 35.83 -8.55
C GLN A 609 -16.70 36.83 -7.43
N ARG A 610 -16.58 38.15 -7.69
CA ARG A 610 -16.99 39.20 -6.74
C ARG A 610 -18.47 39.13 -6.41
N LYS A 611 -19.33 38.95 -7.43
CA LYS A 611 -20.79 38.84 -7.23
C LYS A 611 -21.18 37.61 -6.41
N ARG A 612 -20.47 36.49 -6.58
CA ARG A 612 -20.85 35.21 -5.96
C ARG A 612 -20.19 34.95 -4.62
N TYR A 613 -18.97 35.45 -4.40
CA TYR A 613 -18.14 35.13 -3.23
C TYR A 613 -17.65 36.36 -2.44
N GLY A 614 -18.01 37.58 -2.85
CA GLY A 614 -17.61 38.84 -2.19
C GLY A 614 -16.33 39.46 -2.79
N GLU A 615 -16.11 40.75 -2.52
CA GLU A 615 -15.00 41.52 -3.14
C GLU A 615 -13.61 40.98 -2.79
N ASP A 616 -13.45 40.36 -1.62
CA ASP A 616 -12.16 39.86 -1.13
C ASP A 616 -11.66 38.59 -1.83
N TYR A 617 -12.47 37.96 -2.70
CA TYR A 617 -12.15 36.68 -3.34
C TYR A 617 -11.58 36.79 -4.77
N ALA A 618 -11.57 37.97 -5.40
CA ALA A 618 -11.26 38.18 -6.83
C ALA A 618 -9.98 38.99 -7.10
#